data_AF-A0A8X6WZW6-F1
#
_entry.id   AF-A0A8X6WZW6-F1
#
_cell.length_a   1.000
_cell.length_b   1.000
_cell.length_c   1.000
_cell.angle_alpha   90.00
_cell.angle_beta   90.00
_cell.angle_gamma   90.00
#
_symmetry.space_group_name_H-M   'P 1'
#
loop_
_entity.id
_entity.type
_entity.pdbx_description
1 polymer ?
#
loop_
_entity_poly.entity_id
_entity_poly.type
_entity_poly.pdbx_seq_one_letter_code
_entity_poly.pdbx_strand_id
1 'polypeptide(L)'
;MYMWKGRKCVRAIANDDSQRCKISKERVQEHKATWESPCPVVNEVPSRIPSPTLQDLPHRPPVLEFLTPKIVAASLRAAENSAPGPNLISYKHWREIDPSCKILTRIFNICLKIADIPDVWKTSKAILIHKGDSPEQIENRRPISLSDTAYKLFMKCVARGLAVWCDVHEVLSPEY
;
A
#
# COMPACT_ATOMS: atom_id res chain seq x y z
N MET A 1 -22.23 21.10 -18.27
CA MET A 1 -21.87 19.84 -17.60
C MET A 1 -20.34 19.79 -17.50
N TYR A 2 -19.76 20.39 -16.46
CA TYR A 2 -18.31 20.52 -16.29
C TYR A 2 -17.82 19.54 -15.22
N MET A 3 -16.92 18.63 -15.62
CA MET A 3 -16.26 17.65 -14.76
C MET A 3 -15.20 18.34 -13.88
N TRP A 4 -15.49 18.49 -12.59
CA TRP A 4 -14.54 19.00 -11.60
C TRP A 4 -13.47 17.94 -11.29
N LYS A 5 -12.26 18.13 -11.84
CA LYS A 5 -11.06 17.33 -11.47
C LYS A 5 -10.59 17.72 -10.05
N GLY A 6 -11.22 17.13 -9.05
CA GLY A 6 -11.04 17.47 -7.62
C GLY A 6 -9.77 16.95 -6.94
N ARG A 7 -8.56 17.24 -7.43
CA ARG A 7 -7.33 16.76 -6.76
C ARG A 7 -6.22 17.77 -6.49
N LYS A 8 -6.44 19.09 -6.58
CA LYS A 8 -5.37 20.06 -6.30
C LYS A 8 -5.72 21.33 -5.51
N CYS A 9 -6.94 21.53 -5.02
CA CYS A 9 -7.30 22.84 -4.45
C CYS A 9 -8.25 22.78 -3.25
N VAL A 10 -7.87 22.08 -2.17
CA VAL A 10 -8.59 22.24 -0.88
C VAL A 10 -7.82 23.18 0.05
N ARG A 11 -6.49 23.04 0.15
CA ARG A 11 -5.67 23.89 1.05
C ARG A 11 -5.45 25.33 0.59
N ALA A 12 -5.58 25.63 -0.70
CA ALA A 12 -5.30 26.97 -1.23
C ALA A 12 -6.55 27.86 -1.30
N ILE A 13 -7.75 27.31 -1.09
CA ILE A 13 -9.03 28.03 -1.16
C ILE A 13 -9.65 28.17 0.23
N ALA A 14 -9.51 27.16 1.08
CA ALA A 14 -9.95 27.24 2.45
C ALA A 14 -8.86 27.92 3.29
N ASN A 15 -9.03 29.22 3.53
CA ASN A 15 -8.42 29.97 4.65
C ASN A 15 -8.89 29.43 6.03
N ASP A 16 -9.30 28.17 6.10
CA ASP A 16 -9.91 27.54 7.26
C ASP A 16 -8.84 26.66 7.89
N ASP A 17 -8.39 27.05 9.08
CA ASP A 17 -7.60 26.18 9.94
C ASP A 17 -8.31 24.83 9.99
N SER A 18 -7.67 23.77 9.50
CA SER A 18 -8.28 22.44 9.45
C SER A 18 -8.93 22.13 10.81
N GLN A 19 -10.27 22.09 10.86
CA GLN A 19 -10.97 22.03 12.14
C GLN A 19 -10.48 20.83 12.94
N ARG A 20 -9.93 21.12 14.11
CA ARG A 20 -9.36 20.09 14.98
C ARG A 20 -10.48 19.15 15.43
N CYS A 21 -10.19 17.86 15.47
CA CYS A 21 -11.12 16.87 15.98
C CYS A 21 -11.56 17.25 17.40
N LYS A 22 -12.87 17.46 17.61
CA LYS A 22 -13.46 17.79 18.92
C LYS A 22 -13.68 16.56 19.80
N ILE A 23 -13.60 15.35 19.24
CA ILE A 23 -13.72 14.10 19.98
C ILE A 23 -12.51 13.97 20.93
N SER A 24 -12.75 13.55 22.17
CA SER A 24 -11.70 13.35 23.17
C SER A 24 -10.68 12.31 22.72
N LYS A 25 -9.43 12.44 23.17
CA LYS A 25 -8.35 11.53 22.78
C LYS A 25 -8.63 10.10 23.27
N GLU A 26 -9.20 9.99 24.46
CA GLU A 26 -9.56 8.75 25.11
C GLU A 26 -10.58 7.97 24.25
N ARG A 27 -11.66 8.63 23.82
CA ARG A 27 -12.68 8.00 22.95
C ARG A 27 -12.12 7.59 21.59
N VAL A 28 -11.16 8.35 21.05
CA VAL A 28 -10.44 7.97 19.83
C VAL A 28 -9.58 6.72 20.04
N GLN A 29 -8.90 6.61 21.18
CA GLN A 29 -8.06 5.45 21.53
C GLN A 29 -8.89 4.19 21.79
N GLU A 30 -10.02 4.32 22.49
CA GLU A 30 -10.96 3.22 22.69
C GLU A 30 -11.50 2.70 21.36
N HIS A 31 -11.96 3.60 20.48
CA HIS A 31 -12.41 3.23 19.15
C HIS A 31 -11.29 2.59 18.32
N LYS A 32 -10.06 3.09 18.42
CA LYS A 32 -8.87 2.50 17.78
C LYS A 32 -8.63 1.05 18.21
N ALA A 33 -8.78 0.74 19.49
CA ALA A 33 -8.61 -0.61 20.02
C ALA A 33 -9.58 -1.63 19.38
N THR A 34 -10.78 -1.20 18.97
CA THR A 34 -11.78 -2.10 18.36
C THR A 34 -11.32 -2.75 17.05
N TRP A 35 -10.42 -2.11 16.29
CA TRP A 35 -9.94 -2.63 14.99
C TRP A 35 -8.42 -2.83 14.94
N GLU A 36 -7.66 -2.34 15.93
CA GLU A 36 -6.25 -2.71 16.12
C GLU A 36 -6.05 -3.95 16.99
N SER A 37 -7.15 -4.52 17.52
CA SER A 37 -7.11 -5.80 18.21
C SER A 37 -6.33 -6.80 17.34
N PRO A 38 -5.29 -7.46 17.89
CA PRO A 38 -4.57 -8.48 17.14
C PRO A 38 -5.60 -9.45 16.58
N CYS A 39 -5.57 -9.72 15.27
CA CYS A 39 -6.22 -10.92 14.76
C CYS A 39 -5.74 -12.07 15.67
N PRO A 40 -6.64 -12.88 16.24
CA PRO A 40 -6.21 -14.00 17.07
C PRO A 40 -5.14 -14.73 16.30
N VAL A 41 -3.94 -14.84 16.88
CA VAL A 41 -2.88 -15.66 16.31
C VAL A 41 -3.50 -17.03 16.23
N VAL A 42 -3.88 -17.45 15.03
CA VAL A 42 -4.16 -18.84 14.75
C VAL A 42 -2.81 -19.53 14.96
N ASN A 43 -2.60 -19.99 16.20
CA ASN A 43 -1.44 -20.81 16.60
C ASN A 43 -1.41 -22.12 15.80
N GLU A 44 -2.49 -22.41 15.07
CA GLU A 44 -2.55 -23.35 13.97
C GLU A 44 -2.46 -22.58 12.66
N VAL A 45 -1.23 -22.28 12.21
CA VAL A 45 -1.01 -22.25 10.76
C VAL A 45 -1.42 -23.65 10.30
N PRO A 46 -2.44 -23.82 9.43
CA PRO A 46 -2.82 -25.15 8.94
C PRO A 46 -1.53 -25.85 8.53
N SER A 47 -1.26 -26.99 9.16
CA SER A 47 0.01 -27.71 9.06
C SER A 47 0.39 -27.86 7.60
N ARG A 48 1.26 -26.95 7.12
CA ARG A 48 1.69 -26.81 5.74
C ARG A 48 0.52 -26.90 4.75
N ILE A 49 0.06 -25.75 4.23
CA ILE A 49 -0.31 -25.76 2.81
C ILE A 49 0.88 -26.44 2.12
N PRO A 50 0.72 -27.58 1.43
CA PRO A 50 1.84 -28.22 0.76
C PRO A 50 2.45 -27.15 -0.11
N SER A 51 3.62 -26.65 0.31
CA SER A 51 4.36 -25.68 -0.47
C SER A 51 4.67 -26.47 -1.73
N PRO A 52 4.09 -26.12 -2.90
CA PRO A 52 4.33 -26.89 -4.11
C PRO A 52 5.84 -26.99 -4.23
N THR A 53 6.33 -28.22 -4.33
CA THR A 53 7.76 -28.48 -4.42
C THR A 53 8.26 -27.71 -5.64
N LEU A 54 9.52 -27.25 -5.66
CA LEU A 54 10.11 -26.51 -6.79
C LEU A 54 9.90 -27.20 -8.16
N GLN A 55 9.55 -28.48 -8.15
CA GLN A 55 9.31 -29.36 -9.29
C GLN A 55 7.82 -29.42 -9.73
N ASP A 56 6.87 -28.97 -8.90
CA ASP A 56 5.41 -29.13 -9.13
C ASP A 56 4.75 -27.92 -9.82
N LEU A 57 5.49 -26.82 -10.05
CA LEU A 57 4.98 -25.63 -10.73
C LEU A 57 5.73 -25.42 -12.05
N PRO A 58 5.24 -25.95 -13.19
CA PRO A 58 5.84 -25.68 -14.51
C PRO A 58 5.74 -24.20 -14.94
N HIS A 59 5.06 -23.36 -14.16
CA HIS A 59 4.81 -21.95 -14.46
C HIS A 59 4.96 -21.08 -13.21
N ARG A 60 6.16 -21.01 -12.61
CA ARG A 60 6.44 -19.91 -11.67
C ARG A 60 6.17 -18.60 -12.43
N PRO A 61 5.34 -17.68 -11.91
CA PRO A 61 5.09 -16.44 -12.61
C PRO A 61 6.41 -15.68 -12.77
N PRO A 62 6.81 -15.28 -13.99
CA PRO A 62 8.02 -14.49 -14.25
C PRO A 62 8.00 -13.14 -13.53
N VAL A 63 6.89 -12.74 -12.90
CA VAL A 63 6.90 -11.62 -11.95
C VAL A 63 7.92 -11.79 -10.81
N LEU A 64 8.23 -13.04 -10.45
CA LEU A 64 9.30 -13.37 -9.51
C LEU A 64 10.67 -13.48 -10.18
N GLU A 65 10.74 -13.41 -11.51
CA GLU A 65 11.97 -13.18 -12.25
C GLU A 65 12.25 -11.67 -12.23
N PHE A 66 13.06 -11.28 -11.25
CA PHE A 66 13.70 -9.97 -11.04
C PHE A 66 13.04 -8.75 -11.74
N LEU A 67 12.47 -7.87 -10.93
CA LEU A 67 12.05 -6.54 -11.37
C LEU A 67 13.20 -5.80 -12.05
N THR A 68 12.89 -5.13 -13.15
CA THR A 68 13.85 -4.27 -13.85
C THR A 68 13.67 -2.80 -13.44
N PRO A 69 14.73 -1.96 -13.51
CA PRO A 69 14.59 -0.53 -13.24
C PRO A 69 13.53 0.16 -14.11
N LYS A 70 13.31 -0.33 -15.33
CA LYS A 70 12.27 0.19 -16.24
C LYS A 70 10.86 -0.01 -15.66
N ILE A 71 10.57 -1.19 -15.10
CA ILE A 71 9.27 -1.52 -14.49
C ILE A 71 9.06 -0.70 -13.21
N VAL A 72 10.08 -0.62 -12.36
CA VAL A 72 10.02 0.16 -11.11
C VAL A 72 9.82 1.63 -11.42
N ALA A 73 10.56 2.19 -12.38
CA ALA A 73 10.42 3.57 -12.79
C ALA A 73 9.05 3.87 -13.41
N ALA A 74 8.50 2.96 -14.22
CA ALA A 74 7.14 3.10 -14.74
C ALA A 74 6.10 3.11 -13.61
N SER A 75 6.25 2.21 -12.63
CA SER A 75 5.37 2.14 -11.47
C SER A 75 5.45 3.39 -10.59
N LEU A 76 6.65 3.95 -10.40
CA LEU A 76 6.89 5.18 -9.65
C LEU A 76 6.35 6.43 -10.37
N ARG A 77 6.46 6.49 -11.71
CA ARG A 77 5.86 7.56 -12.51
C ARG A 77 4.33 7.52 -12.46
N ALA A 78 3.75 6.33 -12.51
CA ALA A 78 2.31 6.12 -12.40
C ALA A 78 1.78 6.23 -10.96
N ALA A 79 2.65 6.45 -9.96
CA ALA A 79 2.23 6.60 -8.58
C ALA A 79 1.84 8.05 -8.29
N GLU A 80 0.56 8.25 -7.96
CA GLU A 80 0.08 9.54 -7.45
C GLU A 80 0.68 9.82 -6.08
N ASN A 81 0.96 11.10 -5.79
CA ASN A 81 1.47 11.50 -4.48
C ASN A 81 0.39 11.26 -3.41
N SER A 82 0.54 10.16 -2.67
CA SER A 82 -0.21 9.87 -1.45
C SER A 82 0.55 10.38 -0.22
N ALA A 83 -0.15 10.53 0.91
CA ALA A 83 0.51 10.73 2.20
C ALA A 83 1.56 9.63 2.47
N PRO A 84 2.74 9.99 3.00
CA PRO A 84 3.76 9.01 3.34
C PRO A 84 3.37 8.22 4.58
N GLY A 85 4.00 7.06 4.75
CA GLY A 85 3.90 6.24 5.95
C GLY A 85 4.68 6.84 7.14
N PRO A 86 4.93 6.03 8.18
CA PRO A 86 5.67 6.45 9.37
C PRO A 86 7.06 7.06 9.07
N ASN A 87 7.72 6.63 8.00
CA ASN A 87 9.05 7.12 7.62
C ASN A 87 9.06 8.51 6.94
N LEU A 88 7.88 9.06 6.63
CA LEU A 88 7.70 10.38 5.98
C LEU A 88 8.32 10.53 4.57
N ILE A 89 8.76 9.44 3.95
CA ILE A 89 9.33 9.45 2.59
C ILE A 89 8.20 9.37 1.56
N SER A 90 8.10 10.37 0.68
CA SER A 90 7.08 10.43 -0.38
C SER A 90 7.61 9.87 -1.71
N TYR A 91 6.72 9.63 -2.68
CA TYR A 91 7.15 9.29 -4.05
C TYR A 91 7.98 10.40 -4.72
N LYS A 92 7.79 11.67 -4.29
CA LYS A 92 8.64 12.78 -4.75
C LYS A 92 10.08 12.57 -4.30
N HIS A 93 10.29 12.25 -3.04
CA HIS A 93 11.63 11.97 -2.51
C HIS A 93 12.28 10.79 -3.24
N TRP A 94 11.54 9.72 -3.54
CA TRP A 94 12.09 8.60 -4.32
C TRP A 94 12.53 8.98 -5.74
N ARG A 95 11.81 9.89 -6.40
CA ARG A 95 12.21 10.40 -7.72
C ARG A 95 13.47 11.27 -7.67
N GLU A 96 13.75 11.90 -6.53
CA GLU A 96 14.92 12.74 -6.32
C GLU A 96 16.14 11.91 -5.88
N ILE A 97 15.94 10.96 -4.95
CA ILE A 97 17.00 10.14 -4.34
C ILE A 97 17.45 9.01 -5.29
N ASP A 98 16.51 8.39 -6.01
CA ASP A 98 16.80 7.28 -6.93
C ASP A 98 16.11 7.51 -8.29
N PRO A 99 16.53 8.54 -9.06
CA PRO A 99 15.88 8.91 -10.33
C PRO A 99 15.94 7.79 -11.37
N SER A 100 16.97 6.94 -11.30
CA SER A 100 17.13 5.77 -12.17
C SER A 100 16.44 4.50 -11.65
N CYS A 101 15.84 4.55 -10.46
CA CYS A 101 15.20 3.43 -9.77
C CYS A 101 16.14 2.21 -9.55
N LYS A 102 17.46 2.39 -9.54
CA LYS A 102 18.43 1.28 -9.39
C LYS A 102 18.45 0.75 -7.96
N ILE A 103 18.38 1.65 -6.98
CA ILE A 103 18.41 1.30 -5.55
C ILE A 103 17.11 0.58 -5.18
N LEU A 104 15.97 1.17 -5.52
CA LEU A 104 14.65 0.57 -5.28
C LEU A 104 14.53 -0.80 -5.93
N THR A 105 14.99 -0.94 -7.18
CA THR A 105 14.99 -2.23 -7.88
C THR A 105 15.81 -3.29 -7.14
N ARG A 106 17.01 -2.92 -6.68
CA ARG A 106 17.86 -3.85 -5.93
C ARG A 106 17.20 -4.29 -4.62
N ILE A 107 16.63 -3.35 -3.87
CA ILE A 107 15.91 -3.66 -2.62
C ILE A 107 14.74 -4.59 -2.89
N PHE A 108 13.91 -4.28 -3.90
CA PHE A 108 12.74 -5.09 -4.23
C PHE A 108 13.13 -6.51 -4.67
N ASN A 109 14.18 -6.63 -5.48
CA ASN A 109 14.67 -7.94 -5.90
C ASN A 109 15.26 -8.76 -4.75
N ILE A 110 15.90 -8.11 -3.77
CA ILE A 110 16.31 -8.79 -2.53
C ILE A 110 15.07 -9.31 -1.81
N CYS A 111 14.04 -8.49 -1.64
CA CYS A 111 12.78 -8.90 -0.98
C CYS A 111 12.15 -10.12 -1.67
N LEU A 112 12.07 -10.11 -3.02
CA LEU A 112 11.56 -11.25 -3.80
C LEU A 112 12.43 -12.50 -3.67
N LYS A 113 13.75 -12.34 -3.57
CA LYS A 113 14.69 -13.46 -3.46
C LYS A 113 14.62 -14.14 -2.09
N ILE A 114 14.53 -13.36 -1.02
CA ILE A 114 14.48 -13.88 0.35
C ILE A 114 13.06 -14.19 0.83
N ALA A 115 12.04 -13.84 0.04
CA ALA A 115 10.62 -13.96 0.38
C ALA A 115 10.25 -13.25 1.70
N ASP A 116 10.89 -12.12 1.98
CA ASP A 116 10.65 -11.30 3.17
C ASP A 116 10.79 -9.80 2.82
N ILE A 117 10.24 -8.95 3.67
CA ILE A 117 10.27 -7.49 3.54
C ILE A 117 10.86 -6.84 4.79
N PRO A 118 11.44 -5.63 4.68
CA PRO A 118 11.93 -4.89 5.85
C PRO A 118 10.86 -4.72 6.93
N ASP A 119 11.22 -4.91 8.20
CA ASP A 119 10.27 -4.82 9.32
C ASP A 119 9.58 -3.46 9.40
N VAL A 120 10.28 -2.39 9.02
CA VAL A 120 9.70 -1.04 8.93
C VAL A 120 8.49 -0.97 7.99
N TRP A 121 8.45 -1.79 6.92
CA TRP A 121 7.33 -1.86 5.98
C TRP A 121 6.14 -2.66 6.52
N LYS A 122 6.35 -3.50 7.54
CA LYS A 122 5.29 -4.24 8.25
C LYS A 122 4.46 -3.33 9.15
N THR A 123 4.97 -2.14 9.45
CA THR A 123 4.28 -1.13 10.26
C THR A 123 3.56 -0.09 9.38
N SER A 124 2.42 0.40 9.86
CA SER A 124 1.70 1.50 9.21
C SER A 124 1.11 2.45 10.26
N LYS A 125 0.91 3.70 9.88
CA LYS A 125 0.25 4.68 10.74
C LYS A 125 -1.23 4.76 10.37
N ALA A 126 -2.10 4.30 11.26
CA ALA A 126 -3.52 4.49 11.09
C ALA A 126 -3.94 5.91 11.49
N ILE A 127 -4.68 6.58 10.61
CA ILE A 127 -5.33 7.87 10.88
C ILE A 127 -6.83 7.74 10.64
N LEU A 128 -7.63 8.50 11.37
CA LEU A 128 -9.08 8.51 11.23
C LEU A 128 -9.51 9.63 10.28
N ILE A 129 -10.21 9.27 9.20
CA ILE A 129 -10.81 10.22 8.26
C ILE A 129 -12.32 10.23 8.46
N HIS A 130 -12.88 11.42 8.66
CA HIS A 130 -14.32 11.59 8.76
C HIS A 130 -15.01 11.32 7.41
N LYS A 131 -16.09 10.54 7.45
CA LYS A 131 -16.97 10.20 6.34
C LYS A 131 -18.42 10.22 6.85
N GLY A 132 -19.20 11.20 6.43
CA GLY A 132 -20.60 11.37 6.82
C GLY A 132 -20.92 12.84 7.09
N ASP A 133 -22.08 13.08 7.71
CA ASP A 133 -22.59 14.44 7.92
C ASP A 133 -22.20 15.01 9.28
N SER A 134 -22.02 14.16 10.31
CA SER A 134 -21.67 14.61 11.68
C SER A 134 -20.22 14.28 12.05
N PRO A 135 -19.33 15.29 12.17
CA PRO A 135 -17.91 15.10 12.50
C PRO A 135 -17.65 14.75 13.97
N GLU A 136 -18.66 14.85 14.83
CA GLU A 136 -18.59 14.60 16.28
C GLU A 136 -18.90 13.12 16.62
N GLN A 137 -19.50 12.38 15.70
CA GLN A 137 -19.72 10.93 15.80
C GLN A 137 -18.44 10.18 15.41
N ILE A 138 -17.91 9.37 16.33
CA ILE A 138 -16.68 8.60 16.12
C ILE A 138 -16.89 7.47 15.10
N GLU A 139 -18.12 6.97 15.00
CA GLU A 139 -18.58 5.93 14.10
C GLU A 139 -18.51 6.38 12.63
N ASN A 140 -18.63 7.69 12.39
CA ASN A 140 -18.45 8.31 11.08
C ASN A 140 -16.97 8.50 10.73
N ARG A 141 -16.01 8.04 11.54
CA ARG A 141 -14.59 8.14 11.22
C ARG A 141 -14.04 6.78 10.84
N ARG A 142 -13.50 6.68 9.64
CA ARG A 142 -12.92 5.44 9.12
C ARG A 142 -11.41 5.45 9.30
N PRO A 143 -10.81 4.35 9.79
CA PRO A 143 -9.38 4.20 9.77
C PRO A 143 -8.88 4.09 8.33
N ILE A 144 -7.78 4.78 8.04
CA ILE A 144 -6.95 4.56 6.86
C ILE A 144 -5.52 4.30 7.33
N SER A 145 -4.93 3.24 6.80
CA SER A 145 -3.55 2.88 7.09
C SER A 145 -2.60 3.58 6.12
N LEU A 146 -1.71 4.40 6.65
CA LEU A 146 -0.64 5.02 5.90
C LEU A 146 0.59 4.12 5.99
N SER A 147 0.80 3.31 4.96
CA SER A 147 2.00 2.50 4.79
C SER A 147 3.11 3.26 4.07
N ASP A 148 4.35 2.80 4.23
CA ASP A 148 5.51 3.35 3.55
C ASP A 148 5.36 3.34 2.03
N THR A 149 5.81 4.42 1.38
CA THR A 149 5.69 4.57 -0.08
C THR A 149 6.54 3.55 -0.83
N ALA A 150 7.69 3.14 -0.28
CA ALA A 150 8.50 2.06 -0.85
C ALA A 150 7.75 0.73 -0.84
N TYR A 151 7.09 0.38 0.26
CA TYR A 151 6.26 -0.82 0.36
C TYR A 151 5.08 -0.79 -0.62
N LYS A 152 4.34 0.33 -0.68
CA LYS A 152 3.26 0.50 -1.66
C LYS A 152 3.75 0.35 -3.10
N LEU A 153 4.91 0.91 -3.41
CA LEU A 153 5.52 0.80 -4.73
C LEU A 153 5.95 -0.63 -5.04
N PHE A 154 6.55 -1.32 -4.07
CA PHE A 154 6.92 -2.73 -4.18
C PHE A 154 5.71 -3.59 -4.53
N MET A 155 4.63 -3.49 -3.73
CA MET A 155 3.40 -4.25 -3.97
C MET A 155 2.77 -3.91 -5.31
N LYS A 156 2.85 -2.65 -5.77
CA LYS A 156 2.38 -2.27 -7.11
C LYS A 156 3.19 -2.94 -8.23
N CYS A 157 4.50 -3.09 -8.06
CA CYS A 157 5.35 -3.80 -9.02
C CYS A 157 5.00 -5.30 -9.06
N VAL A 158 4.82 -5.92 -7.90
CA VAL A 158 4.42 -7.33 -7.78
C VAL A 158 3.04 -7.57 -8.39
N ALA A 159 2.04 -6.77 -8.03
CA ALA A 159 0.70 -6.87 -8.59
C ALA A 159 0.70 -6.72 -10.11
N ARG A 160 1.51 -5.79 -10.65
CA ARG A 160 1.64 -5.59 -12.09
C ARG A 160 2.17 -6.83 -12.79
N GLY A 161 3.25 -7.43 -12.29
CA GLY A 161 3.79 -8.61 -12.96
C GLY A 161 2.91 -9.84 -12.79
N LEU A 162 2.20 -9.97 -11.65
CA LEU A 162 1.20 -11.03 -11.47
C LEU A 162 0.08 -10.88 -12.47
N ALA A 163 -0.44 -9.66 -12.68
CA ALA A 163 -1.46 -9.41 -13.69
C ALA A 163 -0.98 -9.79 -15.10
N VAL A 164 0.22 -9.35 -15.50
CA VAL A 164 0.81 -9.73 -16.81
C VAL A 164 0.93 -11.24 -16.96
N TRP A 165 1.36 -11.94 -15.91
CA TRP A 165 1.45 -13.39 -15.95
C TRP A 165 0.08 -14.04 -16.07
N CYS A 166 -0.90 -13.59 -15.29
CA CYS A 166 -2.26 -14.08 -15.37
C CYS A 166 -2.85 -13.90 -16.78
N ASP A 167 -2.59 -12.77 -17.43
CA ASP A 167 -3.04 -12.49 -18.80
C ASP A 167 -2.38 -13.44 -19.82
N VAL A 168 -1.06 -13.63 -19.72
CA VAL A 168 -0.28 -14.49 -20.64
C VAL A 168 -0.68 -15.96 -20.53
N HIS A 169 -1.06 -16.41 -19.33
CA HIS A 169 -1.42 -17.80 -19.06
C HIS A 169 -2.93 -18.03 -18.98
N GLU A 170 -3.75 -17.03 -19.32
CA GLU A 170 -5.22 -17.09 -19.30
C GLU A 170 -5.78 -17.61 -17.95
N VAL A 171 -5.11 -17.27 -16.86
CA VAL A 171 -5.43 -17.78 -15.51
C VAL A 171 -6.68 -17.10 -14.95
N LEU A 172 -6.93 -15.86 -15.35
CA LEU A 172 -8.15 -15.13 -15.02
C LEU A 172 -9.14 -15.26 -16.18
N SER A 173 -10.36 -15.70 -15.88
CA SER A 173 -11.42 -15.79 -16.88
C SER A 173 -11.74 -14.39 -17.46
N PRO A 174 -12.01 -14.25 -18.77
CA PRO A 174 -12.27 -12.95 -19.42
C PRO A 174 -13.57 -12.22 -19.00
N GLU A 175 -14.25 -12.65 -17.93
CA GLU A 175 -15.63 -12.25 -17.65
C GLU A 175 -15.73 -11.38 -16.40
N TYR A 176 -15.94 -10.06 -16.60
CA TYR A 176 -16.90 -9.22 -15.86
C TYR A 176 -17.22 -7.95 -16.66
#